data_AF-G7YI32-F1
#
_entry.id   AF-G7YI32-F1
#
_cell.length_a   1.000
_cell.length_b   1.000
_cell.length_c   1.000
_cell.angle_alpha   90.00
_cell.angle_beta   90.00
_cell.angle_gamma   90.00
#
_symmetry.space_group_name_H-M   'P 1'
#
loop_
_entity.id
_entity.type
_entity.pdbx_description
1 polymer ?
#
loop_
_entity_poly.entity_id
_entity_poly.type
_entity_poly.pdbx_seq_one_letter_code
_entity_poly.pdbx_strand_id
1 'polypeptide(L)'
;MKRRAWSEAQMHSYGKQDQFYQSDVINSNETIPANQPPCDIRGWAITFVRRLYRQAWFRLIYMLCILSCSFVSMVLSWMIFRDAVLQQPGLVYDQTPVFILVILFILNTAEMIFFGIDIAVWINTLWNEPDAWFFVDIANVLNIFLSEIPIGIMNAYLSACHESTVSISILVKASTLVCYILVRFLTFTTVYLLESTDDGYVDVERFINSESENESENGTKQDILAKQLENTPKPQCFDVLNKLQLRRFWLLIRVFIILGFFIMLVTNILIFKFTFVQTYKGHLEWRRVTPNSNGTLEDTMAERYFHDVEIFLKETEFSTNKWLHLVSLEKLIGLQNRGIVEHIALNYLKSQNQMYAVFSQLIKYPNSTTETSMTCWNVVDTDKFKEKACDEIFTPSGNAQEVNRLKSLKIQFTYVPPSSTRHLGAVFYNASRTDKSGKMFQDISLTMKYFQNTIAHNLARSKGLSEDDTARNHDGWTSGPFRPLDLFLTEGGIYSKYDLDSGDLIPVRNIWKTGFAMCPSTAPDGPLRLSTLVD
;
A
#
# COMPACT_ATOMS: atom_id res chain seq x y z
N MET A 1 -56.47 -56.27 -8.80
CA MET A 1 -56.38 -56.23 -10.28
C MET A 1 -54.95 -56.61 -10.70
N LYS A 2 -54.85 -57.73 -11.45
CA LYS A 2 -53.80 -58.22 -12.41
C LYS A 2 -52.37 -57.61 -12.29
N ARG A 3 -51.25 -58.32 -12.03
CA ARG A 3 -50.62 -59.58 -12.55
C ARG A 3 -50.31 -59.61 -14.07
N ARG A 4 -49.06 -60.04 -14.39
CA ARG A 4 -48.45 -60.50 -15.68
C ARG A 4 -47.91 -59.41 -16.61
N ALA A 5 -46.90 -59.60 -17.47
CA ALA A 5 -45.88 -60.63 -17.79
C ALA A 5 -44.94 -59.93 -18.81
N TRP A 6 -43.61 -60.05 -18.74
CA TRP A 6 -42.75 -60.93 -19.55
C TRP A 6 -43.03 -61.02 -21.07
N SER A 7 -41.92 -60.84 -21.81
CA SER A 7 -41.49 -61.37 -23.13
C SER A 7 -41.83 -60.65 -24.45
N GLU A 8 -40.72 -60.30 -25.13
CA GLU A 8 -40.38 -60.57 -26.55
C GLU A 8 -40.82 -59.61 -27.67
N ALA A 9 -39.79 -58.99 -28.28
CA ALA A 9 -39.45 -58.93 -29.73
C ALA A 9 -38.41 -57.80 -29.92
N GLN A 10 -37.10 -58.00 -30.09
CA GLN A 10 -36.39 -58.51 -31.29
C GLN A 10 -37.07 -58.02 -32.59
N MET A 11 -36.43 -57.37 -33.56
CA MET A 11 -35.13 -57.60 -34.16
C MET A 11 -34.86 -56.51 -35.22
N HIS A 12 -33.61 -56.46 -35.72
CA HIS A 12 -32.98 -55.64 -36.78
C HIS A 12 -32.00 -54.59 -36.22
N SER A 13 -30.73 -54.53 -36.61
CA SER A 13 -30.04 -55.15 -37.73
C SER A 13 -28.54 -54.85 -37.65
N TYR A 14 -27.71 -55.91 -37.72
CA TYR A 14 -26.34 -56.00 -38.28
C TYR A 14 -25.21 -55.16 -37.64
N GLY A 15 -24.03 -55.68 -37.30
CA GLY A 15 -23.31 -56.96 -37.52
C GLY A 15 -21.82 -56.70 -37.18
N LYS A 16 -20.87 -57.63 -37.08
CA LYS A 16 -20.80 -59.09 -36.98
C LYS A 16 -19.33 -59.39 -36.61
N GLN A 17 -19.14 -60.44 -35.84
CA GLN A 17 -17.92 -60.95 -35.23
C GLN A 17 -17.02 -61.80 -36.16
N ASP A 18 -15.75 -61.92 -35.72
CA ASP A 18 -14.83 -63.08 -35.73
C ASP A 18 -14.19 -63.62 -37.03
N GLN A 19 -12.85 -63.75 -36.98
CA GLN A 19 -12.05 -64.91 -37.44
C GLN A 19 -10.78 -64.99 -36.55
N PHE A 20 -10.57 -66.00 -35.69
CA PHE A 20 -10.09 -67.39 -35.86
C PHE A 20 -8.55 -67.58 -35.99
N TYR A 21 -8.01 -68.32 -34.99
CA TYR A 21 -6.81 -69.20 -34.90
C TYR A 21 -5.73 -69.18 -36.00
N GLN A 22 -4.44 -69.16 -35.59
CA GLN A 22 -3.52 -70.28 -35.89
C GLN A 22 -2.25 -70.32 -35.00
N SER A 23 -1.78 -71.54 -34.79
CA SER A 23 -0.61 -72.03 -34.05
C SER A 23 0.73 -71.69 -34.72
N ASP A 24 1.84 -71.71 -33.97
CA ASP A 24 2.91 -72.71 -34.14
C ASP A 24 4.12 -72.46 -33.22
N VAL A 25 4.66 -73.58 -32.74
CA VAL A 25 5.93 -73.79 -32.04
C VAL A 25 7.10 -73.49 -32.98
N ILE A 26 8.22 -72.92 -32.50
CA ILE A 26 9.61 -73.29 -32.84
C ILE A 26 10.62 -72.49 -31.99
N ASN A 27 11.51 -73.22 -31.33
CA ASN A 27 12.77 -72.76 -30.73
C ASN A 27 13.75 -72.29 -31.81
N SER A 28 14.49 -71.19 -31.59
CA SER A 28 15.95 -71.15 -31.83
C SER A 28 16.57 -69.81 -31.41
N ASN A 29 17.62 -69.93 -30.59
CA ASN A 29 18.75 -69.02 -30.39
C ASN A 29 18.70 -67.62 -31.03
N GLU A 30 18.69 -66.59 -30.19
CA GLU A 30 19.55 -65.43 -30.45
C GLU A 30 20.00 -64.73 -29.16
N THR A 31 21.25 -64.34 -29.22
CA THR A 31 22.17 -63.79 -28.23
C THR A 31 21.70 -62.51 -27.51
N ILE A 32 22.10 -62.41 -26.24
CA ILE A 32 22.14 -61.20 -25.40
C ILE A 32 22.90 -60.07 -26.14
N PRO A 33 22.47 -58.79 -26.00
CA PRO A 33 23.30 -57.87 -25.23
C PRO A 33 22.52 -57.06 -24.19
N ALA A 34 23.25 -56.77 -23.11
CA ALA A 34 22.86 -55.95 -21.99
C ALA A 34 22.31 -54.57 -22.39
N ASN A 35 21.28 -54.10 -21.68
CA ASN A 35 21.21 -52.73 -21.19
C ASN A 35 20.12 -52.58 -20.11
N GLN A 36 20.60 -52.35 -18.88
CA GLN A 36 20.05 -51.59 -17.75
C GLN A 36 18.52 -51.59 -17.51
N PRO A 37 18.03 -51.98 -16.31
CA PRO A 37 16.73 -51.49 -15.86
C PRO A 37 16.80 -49.96 -15.65
N PRO A 38 15.73 -49.21 -15.91
CA PRO A 38 15.74 -47.77 -15.73
C PRO A 38 16.02 -47.46 -14.26
N CYS A 39 17.06 -46.64 -14.00
CA CYS A 39 17.29 -46.08 -12.68
C CYS A 39 16.00 -45.41 -12.21
N ASP A 40 15.37 -45.97 -11.17
CA ASP A 40 14.24 -45.37 -10.50
C ASP A 40 14.72 -44.13 -9.72
N ILE A 41 14.86 -43.02 -10.44
CA ILE A 41 15.28 -41.70 -9.92
C ILE A 41 14.38 -41.29 -8.74
N ARG A 42 13.11 -41.72 -8.76
CA ARG A 42 12.14 -41.46 -7.70
C ARG A 42 12.49 -42.23 -6.43
N GLY A 43 12.81 -43.53 -6.56
CA GLY A 43 13.28 -44.37 -5.45
C GLY A 43 14.59 -43.85 -4.82
N TRP A 44 15.56 -43.41 -5.64
CA TRP A 44 16.82 -42.86 -5.14
C TRP A 44 16.64 -41.53 -4.41
N ALA A 45 15.83 -40.62 -4.96
CA ALA A 45 15.51 -39.34 -4.33
C ALA A 45 14.79 -39.51 -2.98
N ILE A 46 13.83 -40.42 -2.89
CA ILE A 46 13.11 -40.73 -1.65
C ILE A 46 14.06 -41.30 -0.60
N THR A 47 14.94 -42.23 -0.98
CA THR A 47 15.91 -42.86 -0.06
C THR A 47 16.94 -41.85 0.44
N PHE A 48 17.39 -40.94 -0.43
CA PHE A 48 18.30 -39.86 -0.09
C PHE A 48 17.65 -38.84 0.87
N VAL A 49 16.42 -38.39 0.59
CA VAL A 49 15.66 -37.48 1.46
C VAL A 49 15.41 -38.11 2.84
N ARG A 50 15.07 -39.40 2.89
CA ARG A 50 14.89 -40.15 4.15
C ARG A 50 16.18 -40.20 4.97
N ARG A 51 17.33 -40.41 4.32
CA ARG A 51 18.65 -40.43 4.99
C ARG A 51 19.04 -39.06 5.52
N LEU A 52 18.71 -37.98 4.81
CA LEU A 52 18.93 -36.59 5.21
C LEU A 52 18.02 -36.18 6.37
N TYR A 53 16.72 -36.48 6.29
CA TYR A 53 15.73 -36.10 7.32
C TYR A 53 15.94 -36.82 8.67
N ARG A 54 16.63 -37.97 8.64
CA ARG A 54 17.02 -38.71 9.85
C ARG A 54 18.19 -38.06 10.59
N GLN A 55 18.93 -37.16 9.94
CA GLN A 55 20.06 -36.47 10.56
C GLN A 55 19.59 -35.31 11.45
N ALA A 56 20.02 -35.30 12.71
CA ALA A 56 19.64 -34.26 13.67
C ALA A 56 20.13 -32.85 13.27
N TRP A 57 21.30 -32.75 12.64
CA TRP A 57 21.86 -31.47 12.19
C TRP A 57 20.98 -30.81 11.11
N PHE A 58 20.35 -31.59 10.23
CA PHE A 58 19.48 -31.06 9.17
C PHE A 58 18.21 -30.45 9.77
N ARG A 59 17.60 -31.12 10.76
CA ARG A 59 16.44 -30.61 11.50
C ARG A 59 16.77 -29.32 12.25
N LEU A 60 17.95 -29.26 12.87
CA LEU A 60 18.43 -28.09 13.60
C LEU A 60 18.66 -26.89 12.67
N ILE A 61 19.28 -27.09 11.49
CA ILE A 61 19.45 -26.04 10.48
C ILE A 61 18.08 -25.54 10.00
N TYR A 62 17.16 -26.45 9.72
CA TYR A 62 15.82 -26.09 9.27
C TYR A 62 15.06 -25.25 10.30
N MET A 63 15.09 -25.63 11.58
CA MET A 63 14.51 -24.83 12.66
C MET A 63 15.15 -23.45 12.76
N LEU A 64 16.47 -23.37 12.68
CA LEU A 64 17.20 -22.09 12.67
C LEU A 64 16.75 -21.21 11.50
N CYS A 65 16.62 -21.76 10.30
CA CYS A 65 16.14 -21.00 9.13
C CYS A 65 14.72 -20.47 9.34
N ILE A 66 13.79 -21.30 9.81
CA ILE A 66 12.39 -20.87 10.04
C ILE A 66 12.32 -19.80 11.12
N LEU A 67 12.94 -20.04 12.28
CA LEU A 67 12.92 -19.09 13.38
C LEU A 67 13.60 -17.77 12.99
N SER A 68 14.66 -17.83 12.17
CA SER A 68 15.30 -16.63 11.63
C SER A 68 14.38 -15.86 10.69
N CYS A 69 13.70 -16.53 9.76
CA CYS A 69 12.73 -15.89 8.87
C CYS A 69 11.57 -15.25 9.65
N SER A 70 11.00 -15.97 10.63
CA SER A 70 9.93 -15.45 11.49
C SER A 70 10.40 -14.27 12.35
N PHE A 71 11.62 -14.34 12.90
CA PHE A 71 12.21 -13.24 13.66
C PHE A 71 12.40 -11.99 12.80
N VAL A 72 12.96 -12.15 11.60
CA VAL A 72 13.15 -11.03 10.66
C VAL A 72 11.80 -10.45 10.24
N SER A 73 10.80 -11.29 9.96
CA SER A 73 9.43 -10.85 9.64
C SER A 73 8.85 -9.97 10.75
N MET A 74 8.92 -10.45 12.00
CA MET A 74 8.45 -9.72 13.18
C MET A 74 9.16 -8.38 13.34
N VAL A 75 10.50 -8.35 13.25
CA VAL A 75 11.28 -7.10 13.36
C VAL A 75 10.85 -6.11 12.28
N LEU A 76 10.66 -6.57 11.05
CA LEU A 76 10.23 -5.71 9.94
C LEU A 76 8.81 -5.15 10.16
N SER A 77 7.88 -5.91 10.76
CA SER A 77 6.56 -5.38 11.14
C SER A 77 6.64 -4.20 12.09
N TRP A 78 7.51 -4.29 13.10
CA TRP A 78 7.74 -3.21 14.05
C TRP A 78 8.43 -2.02 13.41
N MET A 79 9.32 -2.24 12.44
CA MET A 79 9.90 -1.17 11.63
C MET A 79 8.82 -0.45 10.80
N ILE A 80 7.92 -1.18 10.14
CA ILE A 80 6.81 -0.60 9.36
C ILE A 80 5.89 0.23 10.28
N PHE A 81 5.57 -0.29 11.47
CA PHE A 81 4.78 0.47 12.45
C PHE A 81 5.50 1.73 12.92
N ARG A 82 6.80 1.66 13.23
CA ARG A 82 7.61 2.83 13.57
C ARG A 82 7.61 3.87 12.46
N ASP A 83 7.79 3.45 11.21
CA ASP A 83 7.79 4.34 10.05
C ASP A 83 6.42 5.04 9.90
N ALA A 84 5.31 4.31 10.10
CA ALA A 84 3.96 4.86 10.07
C ALA A 84 3.70 5.88 11.21
N VAL A 85 4.24 5.63 12.41
CA VAL A 85 4.13 6.55 13.56
C VAL A 85 4.97 7.81 13.38
N LEU A 86 6.16 7.69 12.80
CA LEU A 86 7.07 8.82 12.58
C LEU A 86 6.66 9.70 11.39
N GLN A 87 5.64 9.30 10.63
CA GLN A 87 5.16 10.07 9.50
C GLN A 87 4.61 11.44 9.94
N GLN A 88 5.18 12.49 9.36
CA GLN A 88 4.79 13.87 9.58
C GLN A 88 3.81 14.34 8.50
N PRO A 89 2.98 15.36 8.81
CA PRO A 89 2.09 15.95 7.83
C PRO A 89 2.91 16.60 6.71
N GLY A 90 2.55 16.26 5.50
CA GLY A 90 3.05 16.79 4.24
C GLY A 90 1.94 17.47 3.45
N LEU A 91 2.25 17.81 2.20
CA LEU A 91 1.36 18.56 1.32
C LEU A 91 0.21 17.71 0.78
N VAL A 92 0.48 16.46 0.42
CA VAL A 92 -0.51 15.50 -0.16
C VAL A 92 -0.90 14.40 0.83
N TYR A 93 -0.11 14.22 1.89
CA TYR A 93 -0.28 13.17 2.88
C TYR A 93 -0.30 13.79 4.27
N ASP A 94 -1.32 13.52 5.06
CA ASP A 94 -1.33 13.83 6.49
C ASP A 94 -0.72 12.67 7.28
N GLN A 95 -0.66 12.81 8.60
CA GLN A 95 -0.26 11.73 9.52
C GLN A 95 -1.09 10.46 9.28
N THR A 96 -0.48 9.31 9.57
CA THR A 96 -1.20 8.04 9.49
C THR A 96 -2.38 8.08 10.48
N PRO A 97 -3.62 7.80 10.03
CA PRO A 97 -4.79 7.90 10.90
C PRO A 97 -4.67 6.93 12.08
N VAL A 98 -5.07 7.41 13.26
CA VAL A 98 -4.94 6.68 14.53
C VAL A 98 -5.52 5.26 14.48
N PHE A 99 -6.64 5.07 13.80
CA PHE A 99 -7.27 3.76 13.62
C PHE A 99 -6.34 2.73 12.94
N ILE A 100 -5.60 3.14 11.89
CA ILE A 100 -4.64 2.26 11.21
C ILE A 100 -3.50 1.91 12.16
N LEU A 101 -2.98 2.90 12.90
CA LEU A 101 -1.91 2.68 13.89
C LEU A 101 -2.34 1.68 14.98
N VAL A 102 -3.56 1.81 15.50
CA VAL A 102 -4.11 0.89 16.51
C VAL A 102 -4.22 -0.54 15.95
N ILE A 103 -4.70 -0.71 14.73
CA ILE A 103 -4.79 -2.03 14.10
C ILE A 103 -3.41 -2.65 13.93
N LEU A 104 -2.45 -1.90 13.36
CA LEU A 104 -1.07 -2.38 13.17
C LEU A 104 -0.43 -2.77 14.51
N PHE A 105 -0.64 -1.97 15.56
CA PHE A 105 -0.14 -2.29 16.89
C PHE A 105 -0.69 -3.61 17.43
N ILE A 106 -2.01 -3.82 17.33
CA ILE A 106 -2.67 -5.07 17.77
C ILE A 106 -2.13 -6.27 16.98
N LEU A 107 -2.06 -6.16 15.66
CA LEU A 107 -1.61 -7.26 14.79
C LEU A 107 -0.12 -7.58 15.01
N ASN A 108 0.74 -6.58 15.11
CA ASN A 108 2.17 -6.78 15.39
C ASN A 108 2.43 -7.38 16.78
N THR A 109 1.58 -7.05 17.76
CA THR A 109 1.60 -7.69 19.08
C THR A 109 1.18 -9.15 18.99
N ALA A 110 0.16 -9.47 18.18
CA ALA A 110 -0.25 -10.85 17.93
C ALA A 110 0.87 -11.65 17.24
N GLU A 111 1.55 -11.10 16.23
CA GLU A 111 2.70 -11.72 15.56
C GLU A 111 3.82 -12.06 16.56
N MET A 112 4.10 -11.16 17.50
CA MET A 112 5.08 -11.39 18.56
C MET A 112 4.69 -12.55 19.49
N ILE A 113 3.41 -12.64 19.86
CA ILE A 113 2.88 -13.75 20.68
C ILE A 113 3.01 -15.07 19.92
N PHE A 114 2.63 -15.10 18.65
CA PHE A 114 2.76 -16.30 17.82
C PHE A 114 4.21 -16.70 17.58
N PHE A 115 5.13 -15.75 17.45
CA PHE A 115 6.57 -16.05 17.41
C PHE A 115 7.05 -16.74 18.70
N GLY A 116 6.57 -16.31 19.87
CA GLY A 116 6.85 -16.99 21.14
C GLY A 116 6.30 -18.42 21.19
N ILE A 117 5.09 -18.63 20.68
CA ILE A 117 4.48 -19.96 20.55
C ILE A 117 5.29 -20.84 19.59
N ASP A 118 5.69 -20.30 18.44
CA ASP A 118 6.51 -20.99 17.45
C ASP A 118 7.83 -21.47 18.07
N ILE A 119 8.52 -20.63 18.85
CA ILE A 119 9.74 -21.02 19.57
C ILE A 119 9.46 -22.20 20.51
N ALA A 120 8.41 -22.11 21.34
CA ALA A 120 8.08 -23.14 22.31
C ALA A 120 7.76 -24.49 21.64
N VAL A 121 6.98 -24.45 20.55
CA VAL A 121 6.58 -25.64 19.81
C VAL A 121 7.77 -26.24 19.05
N TRP A 122 8.63 -25.42 18.43
CA TRP A 122 9.86 -25.90 17.78
C TRP A 122 10.84 -26.51 18.78
N ILE A 123 11.03 -25.93 19.97
CA ILE A 123 11.86 -26.54 21.02
C ILE A 123 11.30 -27.91 21.40
N ASN A 124 9.98 -28.06 21.51
CA ASN A 124 9.36 -29.34 21.83
C ASN A 124 9.63 -30.42 20.76
N THR A 125 9.79 -30.04 19.49
CA THR A 125 10.16 -31.01 18.43
C THR A 125 11.55 -31.64 18.62
N LEU A 126 12.46 -31.02 19.39
CA LEU A 126 13.77 -31.61 19.72
C LEU A 126 13.66 -32.85 20.60
N TRP A 127 12.55 -33.00 21.34
CA TRP A 127 12.29 -34.16 22.20
C TRP A 127 11.75 -35.37 21.41
N ASN A 128 11.68 -35.29 20.07
CA ASN A 128 11.38 -36.40 19.15
C ASN A 128 10.00 -37.06 19.33
N GLU A 129 9.03 -36.37 19.93
CA GLU A 129 7.65 -36.87 19.98
C GLU A 129 6.95 -36.69 18.62
N PRO A 130 6.30 -37.73 18.07
CA PRO A 130 5.62 -37.65 16.77
C PRO A 130 4.47 -36.63 16.76
N ASP A 131 3.85 -36.41 17.92
CA ASP A 131 2.74 -35.45 18.10
C ASP A 131 3.20 -34.00 18.03
N ALA A 132 4.51 -33.72 18.20
CA ALA A 132 5.04 -32.36 18.14
C ALA A 132 4.81 -31.70 16.77
N TRP A 133 4.84 -32.46 15.68
CA TRP A 133 4.57 -31.94 14.32
C TRP A 133 3.13 -31.49 14.13
N PHE A 134 2.18 -32.15 14.80
CA PHE A 134 0.78 -31.75 14.78
C PHE A 134 0.59 -30.39 15.48
N PHE A 135 1.24 -30.18 16.62
CA PHE A 135 1.22 -28.88 17.30
C PHE A 135 1.91 -27.77 16.49
N VAL A 136 3.00 -28.07 15.77
CA VAL A 136 3.64 -27.12 14.82
C VAL A 136 2.64 -26.69 13.74
N ASP A 137 1.92 -27.64 13.15
CA ASP A 137 0.97 -27.34 12.08
C ASP A 137 -0.22 -26.51 12.58
N ILE A 138 -0.75 -26.79 13.78
CA ILE A 138 -1.82 -25.99 14.40
C ILE A 138 -1.35 -24.57 14.70
N ALA A 139 -0.19 -24.42 15.36
CA ALA A 139 0.37 -23.11 15.69
C ALA A 139 0.59 -22.28 14.42
N ASN A 140 1.09 -22.90 13.35
CA ASN A 140 1.32 -22.24 12.07
C ASN A 140 0.00 -21.84 11.38
N VAL A 141 -1.04 -22.68 11.38
CA VAL A 141 -2.36 -22.28 10.86
C VAL A 141 -2.89 -21.06 11.60
N LEU A 142 -2.83 -21.09 12.93
CA LEU A 142 -3.32 -19.96 13.74
C LEU A 142 -2.53 -18.68 13.46
N ASN A 143 -1.20 -18.77 13.39
CA ASN A 143 -0.34 -17.63 13.07
C ASN A 143 -0.67 -17.04 11.68
N ILE A 144 -0.80 -17.89 10.65
CA ILE A 144 -1.10 -17.44 9.28
C ILE A 144 -2.43 -16.68 9.23
N PHE A 145 -3.50 -17.22 9.81
CA PHE A 145 -4.84 -16.63 9.68
C PHE A 145 -5.09 -15.47 10.64
N LEU A 146 -4.51 -15.48 11.84
CA LEU A 146 -4.77 -14.46 12.86
C LEU A 146 -3.76 -13.31 12.84
N SER A 147 -2.57 -13.51 12.27
CA SER A 147 -1.51 -12.51 12.24
C SER A 147 -1.07 -12.18 10.81
N GLU A 148 -0.46 -13.13 10.09
CA GLU A 148 0.23 -12.83 8.83
C GLU A 148 -0.70 -12.36 7.71
N ILE A 149 -1.86 -13.00 7.51
CA ILE A 149 -2.83 -12.59 6.49
C ILE A 149 -3.38 -11.18 6.80
N PRO A 150 -3.92 -10.90 8.01
CA PRO A 150 -4.33 -9.54 8.36
C PRO A 150 -3.24 -8.48 8.18
N ILE A 151 -1.99 -8.77 8.59
CA ILE A 151 -0.86 -7.85 8.39
C ILE A 151 -0.56 -7.65 6.91
N GLY A 152 -0.57 -8.73 6.12
CA GLY A 152 -0.37 -8.68 4.67
C GLY A 152 -1.44 -7.83 3.96
N ILE A 153 -2.70 -7.95 4.36
CA ILE A 153 -3.81 -7.13 3.84
C ILE A 153 -3.60 -5.66 4.21
N MET A 154 -3.24 -5.36 5.46
CA MET A 154 -2.96 -3.98 5.89
C MET A 154 -1.78 -3.37 5.14
N ASN A 155 -0.70 -4.12 4.94
CA ASN A 155 0.47 -3.66 4.18
C ASN A 155 0.14 -3.45 2.69
N ALA A 156 -0.69 -4.31 2.10
CA ALA A 156 -1.19 -4.12 0.74
C ALA A 156 -2.08 -2.86 0.64
N TYR A 157 -2.94 -2.61 1.64
CA TYR A 157 -3.75 -1.39 1.71
C TYR A 157 -2.88 -0.13 1.85
N LEU A 158 -1.89 -0.14 2.74
CA LEU A 158 -0.93 0.96 2.90
C LEU A 158 -0.19 1.23 1.59
N SER A 159 0.28 0.18 0.91
CA SER A 159 0.95 0.30 -0.39
C SER A 159 0.01 0.83 -1.49
N ALA A 160 -1.28 0.46 -1.43
CA ALA A 160 -2.28 0.85 -2.41
C ALA A 160 -2.80 2.29 -2.25
N CYS A 161 -2.95 2.79 -1.02
CA CYS A 161 -3.56 4.08 -0.70
C CYS A 161 -2.59 5.13 -0.14
N HIS A 162 -1.58 4.72 0.63
CA HIS A 162 -0.69 5.59 1.40
C HIS A 162 0.75 5.48 0.86
N GLU A 163 1.01 6.04 -0.33
CA GLU A 163 2.33 5.98 -0.99
C GLU A 163 3.48 6.53 -0.13
N SER A 164 3.14 7.43 0.81
CA SER A 164 4.06 7.99 1.80
C SER A 164 4.44 7.05 2.93
N THR A 165 3.67 6.00 3.21
CA THR A 165 4.05 5.00 4.23
C THR A 165 4.88 3.85 3.66
N VAL A 166 5.14 3.86 2.35
CA VAL A 166 5.87 2.78 1.68
C VAL A 166 7.33 2.83 2.10
N SER A 167 7.65 2.07 3.14
CA SER A 167 9.03 1.88 3.58
C SER A 167 9.69 0.71 2.85
N ILE A 168 11.02 0.78 2.75
CA ILE A 168 11.85 -0.34 2.26
C ILE A 168 11.55 -1.61 3.08
N SER A 169 11.21 -1.45 4.36
CA SER A 169 10.83 -2.53 5.26
C SER A 169 9.63 -3.35 4.75
N ILE A 170 8.65 -2.74 4.08
CA ILE A 170 7.50 -3.45 3.49
C ILE A 170 7.97 -4.40 2.37
N LEU A 171 8.86 -3.94 1.50
CA LEU A 171 9.43 -4.74 0.39
C LEU A 171 10.32 -5.88 0.89
N VAL A 172 11.17 -5.60 1.88
CA VAL A 172 12.02 -6.61 2.51
C VAL A 172 11.17 -7.65 3.25
N LYS A 173 10.09 -7.22 3.92
CA LYS A 173 9.14 -8.13 4.58
C LYS A 173 8.47 -9.04 3.57
N ALA A 174 7.95 -8.48 2.47
CA ALA A 174 7.33 -9.26 1.41
C ALA A 174 8.28 -10.30 0.81
N SER A 175 9.55 -9.93 0.59
CA SER A 175 10.59 -10.85 0.11
C SER A 175 10.90 -11.96 1.11
N THR A 176 10.97 -11.62 2.41
CA THR A 176 11.20 -12.58 3.50
C THR A 176 10.04 -13.58 3.61
N LEU A 177 8.79 -13.12 3.47
CA LEU A 177 7.60 -13.98 3.46
C LEU A 177 7.58 -14.94 2.28
N VAL A 178 7.98 -14.51 1.08
CA VAL A 178 8.11 -15.43 -0.07
C VAL A 178 9.14 -16.52 0.21
N CYS A 179 10.29 -16.15 0.79
CA CYS A 179 11.32 -17.12 1.21
C CYS A 179 10.76 -18.11 2.25
N TYR A 180 10.06 -17.61 3.26
CA TYR A 180 9.41 -18.42 4.30
C TYR A 180 8.41 -19.43 3.70
N ILE A 181 7.54 -19.00 2.78
CA ILE A 181 6.57 -19.86 2.10
C ILE A 181 7.30 -20.96 1.30
N LEU A 182 8.36 -20.62 0.57
CA LEU A 182 9.13 -21.59 -0.20
C LEU A 182 9.78 -22.66 0.68
N VAL A 183 10.44 -22.25 1.77
CA VAL A 183 11.06 -23.18 2.73
C VAL A 183 10.01 -24.12 3.33
N ARG A 184 8.87 -23.59 3.78
CA ARG A 184 7.78 -24.39 4.34
C ARG A 184 7.17 -25.34 3.30
N PHE A 185 6.92 -24.88 2.07
CA PHE A 185 6.35 -25.72 1.01
C PHE A 185 7.28 -26.90 0.65
N LEU A 186 8.58 -26.65 0.54
CA LEU A 186 9.58 -27.72 0.34
C LEU A 186 9.50 -28.75 1.48
N THR A 187 9.37 -28.30 2.73
CA THR A 187 9.29 -29.23 3.85
C THR A 187 8.00 -30.04 3.91
N PHE A 188 6.84 -29.44 3.66
CA PHE A 188 5.59 -30.19 3.54
C PHE A 188 5.67 -31.24 2.44
N THR A 189 6.29 -30.89 1.31
CA THR A 189 6.51 -31.84 0.21
C THR A 189 7.43 -32.99 0.65
N THR A 190 8.53 -32.70 1.35
CA THR A 190 9.41 -33.77 1.85
C THR A 190 8.74 -34.66 2.89
N VAL A 191 7.97 -34.10 3.83
CA VAL A 191 7.26 -34.87 4.86
C VAL A 191 6.17 -35.73 4.23
N TYR A 192 5.40 -35.19 3.29
CA TYR A 192 4.39 -35.95 2.55
C TYR A 192 5.00 -37.11 1.77
N LEU A 193 6.12 -36.89 1.07
CA LEU A 193 6.82 -37.95 0.35
C LEU A 193 7.31 -39.05 1.30
N LEU A 194 7.80 -38.69 2.49
CA LEU A 194 8.21 -39.66 3.52
C LEU A 194 7.01 -40.45 4.06
N GLU A 195 5.92 -39.78 4.38
CA GLU A 195 4.71 -40.38 4.97
C GLU A 195 3.98 -41.29 3.98
N SER A 196 3.89 -40.90 2.70
CA SER A 196 3.28 -41.70 1.63
C SER A 196 4.02 -43.02 1.32
N THR A 197 5.27 -43.14 1.80
CA THR A 197 6.10 -44.34 1.64
C THR A 197 6.09 -45.25 2.88
N ASP A 198 5.52 -44.77 3.99
CA ASP A 198 5.35 -45.50 5.25
C ASP A 198 3.88 -45.94 5.49
N ASP A 199 2.96 -45.67 4.55
CA ASP A 199 1.67 -46.38 4.49
C ASP A 199 1.94 -47.85 4.16
N GLY A 200 2.30 -48.59 5.21
CA GLY A 200 2.31 -50.04 5.24
C GLY A 200 0.96 -50.54 4.75
N TYR A 201 1.03 -51.41 3.75
CA TYR A 201 0.01 -52.40 3.45
C TYR A 201 -0.44 -53.00 4.78
N VAL A 202 -1.59 -52.58 5.30
CA VAL A 202 -2.28 -53.39 6.32
C VAL A 202 -2.77 -54.58 5.53
N ASP A 203 -2.01 -55.66 5.61
CA ASP A 203 -2.22 -56.91 4.89
C ASP A 203 -3.49 -57.58 5.44
N VAL A 204 -4.66 -57.10 5.01
CA VAL A 204 -5.97 -57.65 5.39
C VAL A 204 -6.10 -59.10 4.91
N GLU A 205 -5.35 -59.49 3.87
CA GLU A 205 -5.26 -60.88 3.41
C GLU A 205 -4.66 -61.82 4.46
N ARG A 206 -3.85 -61.31 5.39
CA ARG A 206 -3.28 -62.11 6.50
C ARG A 206 -4.30 -62.43 7.60
N PHE A 207 -5.42 -61.70 7.67
CA PHE A 207 -6.52 -61.97 8.59
C PHE A 207 -7.57 -62.92 8.00
N ILE A 208 -7.65 -63.05 6.68
CA ILE A 208 -8.64 -63.92 6.01
C ILE A 208 -8.06 -65.31 5.75
N ASN A 209 -6.74 -65.43 5.53
CA ASN A 209 -6.10 -66.72 5.21
C ASN A 209 -5.61 -67.51 6.44
N SER A 210 -5.85 -67.06 7.67
CA SER A 210 -5.45 -67.81 8.87
C SER A 210 -6.50 -68.80 9.38
N GLU A 211 -7.62 -68.99 8.69
CA GLU A 211 -8.69 -69.91 9.11
C GLU A 211 -8.83 -71.16 8.24
N SER A 212 -7.88 -71.41 7.33
CA SER A 212 -7.87 -72.66 6.56
C SER A 212 -6.46 -73.12 6.21
N GLU A 213 -5.75 -73.73 7.16
CA GLU A 213 -4.78 -74.77 6.80
C GLU A 213 -4.54 -75.72 7.97
N ASN A 214 -4.63 -77.00 7.64
CA ASN A 214 -4.80 -78.14 8.53
C ASN A 214 -3.61 -78.43 9.44
N GLU A 215 -3.94 -79.11 10.54
CA GLU A 215 -3.07 -79.83 11.46
C GLU A 215 -1.89 -80.57 10.79
N SER A 216 -0.66 -80.32 11.25
CA SER A 216 0.26 -81.36 11.78
C SER A 216 1.64 -80.78 12.16
N GLU A 217 2.14 -81.24 13.32
CA GLU A 217 3.55 -81.34 13.76
C GLU A 217 4.43 -80.06 13.86
N ASN A 218 4.43 -79.42 15.04
CA ASN A 218 5.64 -79.25 15.90
C ASN A 218 5.33 -78.43 17.17
N GLY A 219 4.94 -79.13 18.24
CA GLY A 219 4.37 -78.58 19.47
C GLY A 219 5.32 -77.93 20.48
N THR A 220 6.31 -77.13 20.08
CA THR A 220 7.12 -76.36 21.05
C THR A 220 7.50 -74.93 20.64
N LYS A 221 7.35 -74.53 19.37
CA LYS A 221 7.60 -73.13 18.93
C LYS A 221 6.33 -72.28 18.79
N GLN A 222 5.16 -72.91 18.63
CA GLN A 222 3.88 -72.20 18.54
C GLN A 222 3.43 -71.60 19.88
N ASP A 223 3.80 -72.19 21.01
CA ASP A 223 3.37 -71.73 22.33
C ASP A 223 4.05 -70.42 22.78
N ILE A 224 5.28 -70.17 22.31
CA ILE A 224 6.03 -68.93 22.60
C ILE A 224 5.53 -67.78 21.70
N LEU A 225 5.19 -68.09 20.44
CA LEU A 225 4.63 -67.11 19.50
C LEU A 225 3.18 -66.74 19.87
N ALA A 226 2.38 -67.72 20.31
CA ALA A 226 1.01 -67.50 20.78
C ALA A 226 0.98 -66.64 22.06
N LYS A 227 1.88 -66.89 23.02
CA LYS A 227 2.03 -66.03 24.22
C LYS A 227 2.58 -64.64 23.95
N GLN A 228 3.34 -64.44 22.87
CA GLN A 228 3.74 -63.07 22.46
C GLN A 228 2.63 -62.32 21.73
N LEU A 229 1.78 -63.03 20.97
CA LEU A 229 0.65 -62.42 20.25
C LEU A 229 -0.53 -62.07 21.18
N GLU A 230 -0.68 -62.80 22.29
CA GLU A 230 -1.68 -62.51 23.33
C GLU A 230 -1.33 -61.27 24.18
N ASN A 231 -0.06 -60.88 24.21
CA ASN A 231 0.44 -59.72 24.96
C ASN A 231 0.52 -58.41 24.15
N THR A 232 0.23 -58.44 22.84
CA THR A 232 0.02 -57.21 22.06
C THR A 232 -1.41 -56.71 22.27
N PRO A 233 -1.64 -55.51 22.82
CA PRO A 233 -2.99 -54.98 23.00
C PRO A 233 -3.67 -54.91 21.63
N LYS A 234 -4.75 -55.68 21.45
CA LYS A 234 -5.59 -55.61 20.25
C LYS A 234 -6.10 -54.17 20.14
N PRO A 235 -5.81 -53.42 19.06
CA PRO A 235 -6.35 -52.08 18.90
C PRO A 235 -7.87 -52.19 18.87
N GLN A 236 -8.54 -51.57 19.85
CA GLN A 236 -10.00 -51.56 19.86
C GLN A 236 -10.49 -50.80 18.62
N CYS A 237 -11.60 -51.23 18.02
CA CYS A 237 -12.17 -50.59 16.82
C CYS A 237 -12.40 -49.08 17.02
N PHE A 238 -12.63 -48.65 18.27
CA PHE A 238 -12.75 -47.25 18.67
C PHE A 238 -11.43 -46.46 18.53
N ASP A 239 -10.28 -47.06 18.81
CA ASP A 239 -8.96 -46.44 18.62
C ASP A 239 -8.60 -46.28 17.15
N VAL A 240 -9.03 -47.23 16.30
CA VAL A 240 -8.84 -47.16 14.85
C VAL A 240 -9.69 -46.04 14.25
N LEU A 241 -10.93 -45.88 14.70
CA LEU A 241 -11.83 -44.81 14.26
C LEU A 241 -11.33 -43.43 14.69
N ASN A 242 -10.87 -43.30 15.94
CA ASN A 242 -10.25 -42.08 16.46
C ASN A 242 -8.96 -41.74 15.69
N LYS A 243 -8.12 -42.72 15.38
CA LYS A 243 -6.88 -42.52 14.60
C LYS A 243 -7.16 -42.10 13.15
N LEU A 244 -8.21 -42.65 12.53
CA LEU A 244 -8.68 -42.24 11.20
C LEU A 244 -9.26 -40.82 11.20
N GLN A 245 -10.04 -40.45 12.22
CA GLN A 245 -10.57 -39.09 12.37
C GLN A 245 -9.45 -38.06 12.61
N LEU A 246 -8.46 -38.40 13.45
CA LEU A 246 -7.28 -37.56 13.69
C LEU A 246 -6.48 -37.34 12.39
N ARG A 247 -6.31 -38.40 11.58
CA ARG A 247 -5.62 -38.31 10.28
C ARG A 247 -6.37 -37.42 9.30
N ARG A 248 -7.70 -37.52 9.22
CA ARG A 248 -8.54 -36.63 8.40
C ARG A 248 -8.47 -35.18 8.89
N PHE A 249 -8.52 -34.96 10.20
CA PHE A 249 -8.40 -33.64 10.79
C PHE A 249 -7.03 -32.99 10.49
N TRP A 250 -5.95 -33.76 10.61
CA TRP A 250 -4.62 -33.27 10.28
C TRP A 250 -4.45 -32.93 8.80
N LEU A 251 -5.06 -33.73 7.91
CA LEU A 251 -5.11 -33.43 6.47
C LEU A 251 -5.85 -32.12 6.20
N LEU A 252 -6.98 -31.87 6.88
CA LEU A 252 -7.71 -30.60 6.80
C LEU A 252 -6.85 -29.41 7.23
N ILE A 253 -6.12 -29.52 8.35
CA ILE A 253 -5.18 -28.48 8.81
C ILE A 253 -4.16 -28.15 7.71
N ARG A 254 -3.53 -29.16 7.10
CA ARG A 254 -2.56 -28.96 6.01
C ARG A 254 -3.18 -28.27 4.78
N VAL A 255 -4.43 -28.59 4.44
CA VAL A 255 -5.17 -27.90 3.37
C VAL A 255 -5.37 -26.41 3.72
N PHE A 256 -5.73 -26.09 4.97
CA PHE A 256 -5.82 -24.71 5.43
C PHE A 256 -4.48 -23.97 5.39
N ILE A 257 -3.36 -24.62 5.73
CA ILE A 257 -2.02 -24.03 5.60
C ILE A 257 -1.74 -23.64 4.14
N ILE A 258 -2.00 -24.55 3.19
CA ILE A 258 -1.77 -24.31 1.76
C ILE A 258 -2.64 -23.15 1.27
N LEU A 259 -3.91 -23.12 1.67
CA LEU A 259 -4.82 -22.01 1.36
C LEU A 259 -4.29 -20.68 1.92
N GLY A 260 -3.82 -20.69 3.18
CA GLY A 260 -3.22 -19.51 3.80
C GLY A 260 -1.96 -19.02 3.07
N PHE A 261 -1.07 -19.94 2.66
CA PHE A 261 0.10 -19.62 1.83
C PHE A 261 -0.29 -19.02 0.48
N PHE A 262 -1.35 -19.52 -0.15
CA PHE A 262 -1.85 -18.93 -1.40
C PHE A 262 -2.33 -17.50 -1.21
N ILE A 263 -3.10 -17.22 -0.16
CA ILE A 263 -3.58 -15.87 0.17
C ILE A 263 -2.40 -14.93 0.47
N MET A 264 -1.41 -15.40 1.24
CA MET A 264 -0.18 -14.65 1.51
C MET A 264 0.64 -14.37 0.24
N LEU A 265 0.70 -15.31 -0.70
CA LEU A 265 1.36 -15.10 -1.99
C LEU A 265 0.64 -13.99 -2.79
N VAL A 266 -0.70 -14.05 -2.86
CA VAL A 266 -1.51 -13.04 -3.57
C VAL A 266 -1.31 -11.65 -2.96
N THR A 267 -1.37 -11.54 -1.62
CA THR A 267 -1.14 -10.25 -0.94
C THR A 267 0.28 -9.72 -1.17
N ASN A 268 1.30 -10.56 -1.15
CA ASN A 268 2.68 -10.16 -1.48
C ASN A 268 2.83 -9.69 -2.94
N ILE A 269 2.19 -10.37 -3.89
CA ILE A 269 2.17 -9.94 -5.30
C ILE A 269 1.51 -8.56 -5.43
N LEU A 270 0.42 -8.32 -4.69
CA LEU A 270 -0.24 -7.00 -4.67
C LEU A 270 0.68 -5.92 -4.10
N ILE A 271 1.37 -6.20 -2.99
CA ILE A 271 2.37 -5.28 -2.41
C ILE A 271 3.40 -4.92 -3.48
N PHE A 272 4.07 -5.92 -4.09
CA PHE A 272 5.06 -5.67 -5.13
C PHE A 272 4.49 -4.90 -6.32
N LYS A 273 3.28 -5.24 -6.78
CA LYS A 273 2.63 -4.53 -7.88
C LYS A 273 2.42 -3.07 -7.52
N PHE A 274 1.86 -2.77 -6.34
CA PHE A 274 1.59 -1.39 -5.95
C PHE A 274 2.89 -0.60 -5.76
N THR A 275 3.88 -1.18 -5.07
CA THR A 275 5.17 -0.51 -4.84
C THR A 275 5.97 -0.32 -6.13
N PHE A 276 6.03 -1.32 -7.03
CA PHE A 276 6.81 -1.23 -8.27
C PHE A 276 6.13 -0.41 -9.36
N VAL A 277 4.81 -0.52 -9.51
CA VAL A 277 4.05 0.35 -10.44
C VAL A 277 4.17 1.83 -10.03
N GLN A 278 4.25 2.12 -8.73
CA GLN A 278 4.51 3.48 -8.20
C GLN A 278 5.98 3.94 -8.32
N THR A 279 6.94 3.02 -8.54
CA THR A 279 8.39 3.32 -8.61
C THR A 279 8.99 3.18 -10.02
N TYR A 280 8.18 3.14 -11.08
CA TYR A 280 8.74 3.05 -12.44
C TYR A 280 9.53 4.32 -12.83
N LYS A 281 10.86 4.21 -12.70
CA LYS A 281 11.96 5.13 -13.07
C LYS A 281 12.17 6.34 -12.17
N GLY A 282 12.47 6.07 -10.91
CA GLY A 282 13.16 7.00 -10.01
C GLY A 282 13.43 6.28 -8.70
N HIS A 283 14.63 5.74 -8.56
CA HIS A 283 15.10 5.08 -7.33
C HIS A 283 14.80 5.98 -6.13
N LEU A 284 14.18 5.44 -5.07
CA LEU A 284 14.32 5.78 -3.63
C LEU A 284 14.79 7.20 -3.22
N GLU A 285 14.46 8.21 -4.00
CA GLU A 285 14.74 9.61 -3.74
C GLU A 285 13.41 10.18 -3.29
N TRP A 286 13.40 10.60 -2.04
CA TRP A 286 12.26 11.20 -1.36
C TRP A 286 11.85 12.44 -2.18
N ARG A 287 10.88 12.23 -3.08
CA ARG A 287 10.75 12.95 -4.36
C ARG A 287 10.62 14.45 -4.18
N ARG A 288 11.70 15.16 -4.51
CA ARG A 288 11.72 16.62 -4.65
C ARG A 288 11.11 16.95 -5.99
N VAL A 289 10.00 17.67 -5.99
CA VAL A 289 9.45 18.17 -7.24
C VAL A 289 10.13 19.49 -7.56
N THR A 290 10.99 19.48 -8.58
CA THR A 290 11.50 20.69 -9.22
C THR A 290 10.67 20.98 -10.46
N PRO A 291 9.79 21.99 -10.45
CA PRO A 291 9.16 22.44 -11.69
C PRO A 291 10.26 22.99 -12.62
N ASN A 292 10.37 22.42 -13.83
CA ASN A 292 11.28 22.77 -14.93
C ASN A 292 12.57 21.94 -15.11
N SER A 293 12.61 20.67 -14.73
CA SER A 293 13.72 19.78 -15.11
C SER A 293 13.36 18.86 -16.28
N ASN A 294 13.48 19.39 -17.51
CA ASN A 294 13.51 18.67 -18.80
C ASN A 294 13.00 17.22 -18.78
N GLY A 295 11.67 17.04 -18.70
CA GLY A 295 11.00 15.80 -19.08
C GLY A 295 11.32 14.60 -18.20
N THR A 296 11.58 14.82 -16.92
CA THR A 296 11.76 13.72 -15.97
C THR A 296 10.41 13.29 -15.37
N LEU A 297 10.29 12.03 -14.95
CA LEU A 297 9.08 11.48 -14.33
C LEU A 297 8.64 12.28 -13.07
N GLU A 298 9.54 13.02 -12.45
CA GLU A 298 9.23 13.95 -11.35
C GLU A 298 8.30 15.09 -11.80
N ASP A 299 8.43 15.57 -13.04
CA ASP A 299 7.49 16.52 -13.65
C ASP A 299 6.08 15.92 -13.79
N THR A 300 5.96 14.61 -14.07
CA THR A 300 4.63 13.94 -14.19
C THR A 300 3.90 13.80 -12.85
N MET A 301 4.63 13.77 -11.72
CA MET A 301 4.03 13.76 -10.39
C MET A 301 3.76 15.18 -9.88
N ALA A 302 4.60 16.14 -10.25
CA ALA A 302 4.33 17.56 -10.11
C ALA A 302 3.01 17.93 -10.77
N GLU A 303 2.81 17.45 -12.00
CA GLU A 303 1.62 17.66 -12.77
C GLU A 303 0.39 17.02 -12.10
N ARG A 304 0.56 15.82 -11.52
CA ARG A 304 -0.54 15.09 -10.84
C ARG A 304 -1.03 15.79 -9.56
N TYR A 305 -0.15 16.40 -8.78
CA TYR A 305 -0.50 16.94 -7.45
C TYR A 305 -0.45 18.46 -7.33
N PHE A 306 0.36 19.15 -8.13
CA PHE A 306 0.63 20.57 -7.93
C PHE A 306 0.16 21.47 -9.07
N HIS A 307 -0.22 20.89 -10.21
CA HIS A 307 -0.75 21.65 -11.34
C HIS A 307 -2.09 22.31 -11.00
N ASP A 308 -2.19 23.61 -11.29
CA ASP A 308 -3.35 24.46 -11.03
C ASP A 308 -3.83 24.53 -9.58
N VAL A 309 -3.01 24.08 -8.63
CA VAL A 309 -3.31 24.19 -7.20
C VAL A 309 -2.77 25.50 -6.67
N GLU A 310 -3.66 26.30 -6.09
CA GLU A 310 -3.34 27.62 -5.55
C GLU A 310 -3.79 27.76 -4.10
N ILE A 311 -3.17 28.70 -3.39
CA ILE A 311 -3.48 29.01 -2.00
C ILE A 311 -4.48 30.15 -1.95
N PHE A 312 -5.59 29.91 -1.26
CA PHE A 312 -6.64 30.91 -1.06
C PHE A 312 -6.86 31.24 0.40
N LEU A 313 -7.25 32.49 0.66
CA LEU A 313 -7.57 33.02 1.98
C LEU A 313 -9.06 33.34 2.09
N LYS A 314 -9.70 32.85 3.17
CA LYS A 314 -11.02 33.31 3.58
C LYS A 314 -10.86 34.47 4.56
N GLU A 315 -11.47 35.60 4.23
CA GLU A 315 -11.50 36.73 5.15
C GLU A 315 -12.50 36.49 6.27
N THR A 316 -12.07 36.69 7.51
CA THR A 316 -12.89 36.42 8.70
C THR A 316 -13.97 37.47 8.98
N GLU A 317 -13.88 38.63 8.33
CA GLU A 317 -14.71 39.81 8.64
C GLU A 317 -15.98 39.91 7.78
N PHE A 318 -16.03 39.18 6.67
CA PHE A 318 -17.19 39.10 5.81
C PHE A 318 -17.82 37.72 5.94
N SER A 319 -19.14 37.65 6.11
CA SER A 319 -19.89 36.39 6.23
C SER A 319 -20.01 35.64 4.91
N THR A 320 -19.15 35.91 3.93
CA THR A 320 -19.24 35.36 2.58
C THR A 320 -18.42 34.06 2.49
N ASN A 321 -18.91 33.09 1.71
CA ASN A 321 -18.21 31.82 1.46
C ASN A 321 -17.13 31.94 0.39
N LYS A 322 -16.68 33.16 0.11
CA LYS A 322 -15.79 33.48 -0.98
C LYS A 322 -14.34 33.62 -0.54
N TRP A 323 -13.45 33.48 -1.51
CA TRP A 323 -12.03 33.27 -1.30
C TRP A 323 -11.19 34.27 -2.09
N LEU A 324 -10.07 34.71 -1.49
CA LEU A 324 -9.07 35.54 -2.12
C LEU A 324 -7.91 34.68 -2.59
N HIS A 325 -7.51 34.83 -3.86
CA HIS A 325 -6.30 34.19 -4.36
C HIS A 325 -5.06 34.85 -3.73
N LEU A 326 -4.08 34.06 -3.30
CA LEU A 326 -2.81 34.58 -2.78
C LEU A 326 -1.63 34.25 -3.70
N VAL A 327 -1.40 32.98 -3.96
CA VAL A 327 -0.25 32.50 -4.71
C VAL A 327 -0.47 31.09 -5.23
N SER A 328 0.05 30.80 -6.43
CA SER A 328 0.13 29.45 -6.97
C SER A 328 1.20 28.63 -6.23
N LEU A 329 0.87 27.36 -5.96
CA LEU A 329 1.78 26.45 -5.29
C LEU A 329 3.03 26.17 -6.13
N GLU A 330 2.88 26.07 -7.44
CA GLU A 330 3.98 25.85 -8.39
C GLU A 330 5.00 27.01 -8.33
N LYS A 331 4.51 28.25 -8.38
CA LYS A 331 5.32 29.46 -8.23
C LYS A 331 6.05 29.46 -6.89
N LEU A 332 5.33 29.19 -5.80
CA LEU A 332 5.90 29.18 -4.45
C LEU A 332 7.05 28.16 -4.33
N ILE A 333 6.84 26.92 -4.78
CA ILE A 333 7.85 25.86 -4.73
C ILE A 333 9.05 26.22 -5.63
N GLY A 334 8.78 26.74 -6.83
CA GLY A 334 9.82 27.17 -7.77
C GLY A 334 10.72 28.29 -7.21
N LEU A 335 10.13 29.28 -6.54
CA LEU A 335 10.87 30.37 -5.90
C LEU A 335 11.72 29.86 -4.72
N GLN A 336 11.11 29.07 -3.82
CA GLN A 336 11.79 28.57 -2.61
C GLN A 336 12.92 27.60 -2.96
N ASN A 337 12.79 26.79 -4.02
CA ASN A 337 13.86 25.93 -4.52
C ASN A 337 15.10 26.73 -4.98
N ARG A 338 14.91 27.98 -5.43
CA ARG A 338 16.00 28.91 -5.80
C ARG A 338 16.49 29.76 -4.62
N GLY A 339 16.00 29.51 -3.40
CA GLY A 339 16.31 30.30 -2.21
C GLY A 339 15.67 31.69 -2.20
N ILE A 340 14.64 31.91 -3.02
CA ILE A 340 13.94 33.19 -3.13
C ILE A 340 12.78 33.21 -2.13
N VAL A 341 12.66 34.30 -1.37
CA VAL A 341 11.61 34.47 -0.35
C VAL A 341 10.58 35.48 -0.83
N GLU A 342 9.31 35.08 -0.80
CA GLU A 342 8.17 35.95 -1.14
C GLU A 342 7.43 36.37 0.14
N HIS A 343 7.17 37.67 0.26
CA HIS A 343 6.27 38.24 1.26
C HIS A 343 5.05 38.84 0.57
N ILE A 344 3.87 38.43 1.00
CA ILE A 344 2.59 38.94 0.51
C ILE A 344 2.02 39.89 1.55
N ALA A 345 1.56 41.07 1.13
CA ALA A 345 0.87 42.00 2.01
C ALA A 345 -0.45 42.47 1.42
N LEU A 346 -1.50 42.40 2.23
CA LEU A 346 -2.84 42.86 1.94
C LEU A 346 -3.16 44.05 2.85
N ASN A 347 -3.33 45.22 2.26
CA ASN A 347 -3.59 46.46 2.98
C ASN A 347 -4.95 47.02 2.60
N TYR A 348 -5.75 47.35 3.60
CA TYR A 348 -7.00 48.08 3.42
C TYR A 348 -6.80 49.53 3.80
N LEU A 349 -7.08 50.39 2.83
CA LEU A 349 -6.86 51.83 2.92
C LEU A 349 -8.20 52.53 2.77
N LYS A 350 -8.39 53.60 3.54
CA LYS A 350 -9.51 54.53 3.36
C LYS A 350 -8.96 55.86 2.92
N SER A 351 -9.41 56.34 1.78
CA SER A 351 -9.18 57.72 1.35
C SER A 351 -10.53 58.38 1.11
N GLN A 352 -10.75 59.52 1.76
CA GLN A 352 -12.03 60.22 1.75
C GLN A 352 -13.20 59.29 2.16
N ASN A 353 -14.07 58.94 1.22
CA ASN A 353 -15.22 58.05 1.40
C ASN A 353 -15.11 56.74 0.57
N GLN A 354 -13.95 56.47 -0.02
CA GLN A 354 -13.68 55.25 -0.77
C GLN A 354 -12.74 54.32 0.00
N MET A 355 -12.96 53.03 -0.16
CA MET A 355 -12.19 51.96 0.43
C MET A 355 -11.37 51.29 -0.67
N TYR A 356 -10.09 51.07 -0.41
CA TYR A 356 -9.18 50.43 -1.34
C TYR A 356 -8.55 49.20 -0.70
N ALA A 357 -8.40 48.14 -1.48
CA ALA A 357 -7.59 46.99 -1.16
C ALA A 357 -6.31 47.05 -2.00
N VAL A 358 -5.16 46.98 -1.35
CA VAL A 358 -3.85 46.96 -2.00
C VAL A 358 -3.22 45.61 -1.73
N PHE A 359 -2.97 44.87 -2.80
CA PHE A 359 -2.26 43.62 -2.78
C PHE A 359 -0.83 43.87 -3.25
N SER A 360 0.16 43.42 -2.48
CA SER A 360 1.56 43.65 -2.78
C SER A 360 2.38 42.39 -2.53
N GLN A 361 3.33 42.12 -3.42
CA GLN A 361 4.27 41.03 -3.30
C GLN A 361 5.68 41.62 -3.28
N LEU A 362 6.48 41.21 -2.30
CA LEU A 362 7.89 41.56 -2.18
C LEU A 362 8.70 40.27 -2.30
N ILE A 363 9.43 40.14 -3.40
CA ILE A 363 10.30 39.01 -3.70
C ILE A 363 11.73 39.41 -3.34
N LYS A 364 12.38 38.61 -2.49
CA LYS A 364 13.78 38.79 -2.08
C LYS A 364 14.64 37.68 -2.65
N TYR A 365 15.60 38.05 -3.48
CA TYR A 365 16.55 37.12 -4.08
C TYR A 365 17.75 36.88 -3.14
N PRO A 366 18.45 35.74 -3.29
CA PRO A 366 19.69 35.47 -2.56
C PRO A 366 20.75 36.56 -2.72
N ASN A 367 20.78 37.23 -3.88
CA ASN A 367 21.72 38.32 -4.18
C ASN A 367 21.35 39.66 -3.52
N SER A 368 20.43 39.66 -2.54
CA SER A 368 19.91 40.84 -1.85
C SER A 368 19.17 41.84 -2.73
N THR A 369 18.88 41.50 -3.99
CA THR A 369 17.96 42.27 -4.84
C THR A 369 16.52 42.01 -4.41
N THR A 370 15.68 43.04 -4.52
CA THR A 370 14.26 42.96 -4.17
C THR A 370 13.41 43.42 -5.32
N GLU A 371 12.39 42.65 -5.65
CA GLU A 371 11.36 43.02 -6.62
C GLU A 371 10.03 43.23 -5.88
N THR A 372 9.33 44.31 -6.23
CA THR A 372 8.03 44.65 -5.64
C THR A 372 7.00 44.78 -6.73
N SER A 373 5.94 43.98 -6.66
CA SER A 373 4.73 44.14 -7.45
C SER A 373 3.60 44.61 -6.54
N MET A 374 2.72 45.49 -7.05
CA MET A 374 1.54 45.91 -6.31
C MET A 374 0.37 46.13 -7.26
N THR A 375 -0.82 45.71 -6.84
CA THR A 375 -2.09 46.02 -7.50
C THR A 375 -3.07 46.63 -6.52
N CYS A 376 -3.88 47.55 -7.03
CA CYS A 376 -4.79 48.33 -6.22
C CYS A 376 -6.21 48.25 -6.74
N TRP A 377 -7.14 48.11 -5.79
CA TRP A 377 -8.51 47.73 -6.07
C TRP A 377 -9.45 48.63 -5.29
N ASN A 378 -10.31 49.36 -6.00
CA ASN A 378 -11.39 50.10 -5.37
C ASN A 378 -12.51 49.13 -4.98
N VAL A 379 -12.91 49.16 -3.71
CA VAL A 379 -14.00 48.33 -3.17
C VAL A 379 -15.33 49.01 -3.51
N VAL A 380 -16.05 48.43 -4.48
CA VAL A 380 -17.34 48.96 -4.95
C VAL A 380 -18.49 48.43 -4.09
N ASP A 381 -18.40 47.16 -3.72
CA ASP A 381 -19.37 46.43 -2.89
C ASP A 381 -18.65 45.35 -2.08
N THR A 382 -19.34 44.65 -1.16
CA THR A 382 -18.73 43.68 -0.23
C THR A 382 -17.85 42.61 -0.88
N ASP A 383 -18.16 42.21 -2.12
CA ASP A 383 -17.34 41.28 -2.91
C ASP A 383 -17.07 41.76 -4.35
N LYS A 384 -17.26 43.06 -4.64
CA LYS A 384 -17.03 43.62 -5.99
C LYS A 384 -15.93 44.67 -5.97
N PHE A 385 -14.96 44.48 -6.86
CA PHE A 385 -13.74 45.27 -6.92
C PHE A 385 -13.55 45.84 -8.32
N LYS A 386 -12.91 46.99 -8.41
CA LYS A 386 -12.48 47.58 -9.68
C LYS A 386 -11.00 47.94 -9.60
N GLU A 387 -10.21 47.39 -10.51
CA GLU A 387 -8.78 47.68 -10.57
C GLU A 387 -8.56 49.17 -10.88
N LYS A 388 -7.59 49.77 -10.21
CA LYS A 388 -7.12 51.14 -10.45
C LYS A 388 -5.60 51.17 -10.42
N ALA A 389 -5.01 52.07 -11.20
CA ALA A 389 -3.59 52.36 -11.10
C ALA A 389 -3.28 52.85 -9.68
N CYS A 390 -2.28 52.24 -9.04
CA CYS A 390 -1.95 52.56 -7.66
C CYS A 390 -1.46 54.00 -7.48
N ASP A 391 -0.82 54.57 -8.49
CA ASP A 391 -0.37 55.97 -8.49
C ASP A 391 -1.54 56.95 -8.33
N GLU A 392 -2.74 56.60 -8.85
CA GLU A 392 -3.95 57.41 -8.67
C GLU A 392 -4.47 57.41 -7.23
N ILE A 393 -4.12 56.39 -6.43
CA ILE A 393 -4.58 56.25 -5.05
C ILE A 393 -3.63 56.96 -4.09
N PHE A 394 -2.32 56.80 -4.29
CA PHE A 394 -1.32 57.39 -3.42
C PHE A 394 -1.02 58.86 -3.77
N THR A 395 -1.10 59.22 -5.05
CA THR A 395 -0.80 60.57 -5.55
C THR A 395 -1.76 61.00 -6.68
N PRO A 396 -3.06 61.18 -6.40
CA PRO A 396 -3.96 61.75 -7.39
C PRO A 396 -3.47 63.16 -7.74
N SER A 397 -3.13 63.38 -9.02
CA SER A 397 -2.77 64.68 -9.58
C SER A 397 -1.65 65.43 -8.83
N GLY A 398 -0.62 64.71 -8.36
CA GLY A 398 0.62 65.30 -7.82
C GLY A 398 0.54 65.79 -6.37
N ASN A 399 -0.62 65.67 -5.71
CA ASN A 399 -0.78 65.94 -4.27
C ASN A 399 -0.97 64.63 -3.51
N ALA A 400 -0.17 64.42 -2.46
CA ALA A 400 -0.34 63.26 -1.58
C ALA A 400 -1.69 63.35 -0.85
N GLN A 401 -2.58 62.37 -1.08
CA GLN A 401 -3.82 62.26 -0.31
C GLN A 401 -3.51 61.75 1.11
N GLU A 402 -4.31 62.17 2.09
CA GLU A 402 -4.29 61.58 3.43
C GLU A 402 -4.96 60.20 3.37
N VAL A 403 -4.14 59.17 3.15
CA VAL A 403 -4.61 57.78 3.08
C VAL A 403 -4.50 57.15 4.47
N ASN A 404 -5.65 56.83 5.06
CA ASN A 404 -5.70 56.17 6.35
C ASN A 404 -5.67 54.65 6.17
N ARG A 405 -4.55 54.03 6.58
CA ARG A 405 -4.45 52.57 6.65
C ARG A 405 -5.31 52.04 7.79
N LEU A 406 -6.32 51.25 7.44
CA LEU A 406 -7.25 50.64 8.39
C LEU A 406 -6.74 49.28 8.87
N LYS A 407 -6.22 48.47 7.95
CA LYS A 407 -5.76 47.11 8.23
C LYS A 407 -4.57 46.78 7.33
N SER A 408 -3.62 46.04 7.89
CA SER A 408 -2.52 45.46 7.13
C SER A 408 -2.24 44.05 7.62
N LEU A 409 -2.22 43.14 6.66
CA LEU A 409 -1.87 41.75 6.86
C LEU A 409 -0.61 41.46 6.05
N LYS A 410 0.41 40.90 6.70
CA LYS A 410 1.62 40.41 6.05
C LYS A 410 1.71 38.90 6.24
N ILE A 411 1.87 38.19 5.14
CA ILE A 411 1.93 36.73 5.06
C ILE A 411 3.27 36.34 4.44
N GLN A 412 3.92 35.35 5.02
CA GLN A 412 5.10 34.71 4.46
C GLN A 412 4.85 33.21 4.41
N PHE A 413 5.07 32.62 3.23
CA PHE A 413 5.03 31.17 3.05
C PHE A 413 6.46 30.61 3.09
N THR A 414 6.59 29.39 3.61
CA THR A 414 7.85 28.65 3.67
C THR A 414 7.58 27.22 3.20
N TYR A 415 8.20 26.82 2.10
CA TYR A 415 8.14 25.44 1.63
C TYR A 415 9.26 24.65 2.29
N VAL A 416 8.90 23.59 3.02
CA VAL A 416 9.86 22.63 3.57
C VAL A 416 9.94 21.46 2.59
N PRO A 417 11.13 21.16 2.04
CA PRO A 417 11.30 20.08 1.07
C PRO A 417 11.01 18.71 1.69
N PRO A 418 10.81 17.68 0.85
CA PRO A 418 10.58 16.32 1.32
C PRO A 418 11.73 15.78 2.17
N SER A 419 11.39 14.91 3.11
CA SER A 419 12.33 14.18 3.97
C SER A 419 11.84 12.74 4.19
N SER A 420 12.63 11.91 4.88
CA SER A 420 12.28 10.51 5.15
C SER A 420 10.98 10.31 5.95
N THR A 421 10.54 11.33 6.70
CA THR A 421 9.29 11.30 7.48
C THR A 421 8.20 12.18 6.89
N ARG A 422 8.54 13.06 5.94
CA ARG A 422 7.61 14.02 5.31
C ARG A 422 7.71 13.93 3.80
N HIS A 423 6.82 13.15 3.21
CA HIS A 423 6.75 12.96 1.76
C HIS A 423 6.15 14.17 1.07
N LEU A 424 6.70 14.54 -0.10
CA LEU A 424 6.24 15.66 -0.95
C LEU A 424 6.30 17.05 -0.27
N GLY A 425 7.03 17.17 0.84
CA GLY A 425 7.25 18.42 1.55
C GLY A 425 5.99 18.95 2.24
N ALA A 426 6.04 20.18 2.76
CA ALA A 426 4.90 20.87 3.34
C ALA A 426 5.06 22.38 3.15
N VAL A 427 3.94 23.11 3.06
CA VAL A 427 3.93 24.57 3.06
C VAL A 427 3.48 25.06 4.43
N PHE A 428 4.34 25.87 5.05
CA PHE A 428 4.03 26.59 6.26
C PHE A 428 3.76 28.06 5.98
N TYR A 429 3.01 28.71 6.85
CA TYR A 429 2.79 30.14 6.79
C TYR A 429 3.08 30.81 8.14
N ASN A 430 3.55 32.06 8.05
CA ASN A 430 3.56 33.00 9.15
C ASN A 430 2.76 34.24 8.74
N ALA A 431 1.84 34.67 9.60
CA ALA A 431 0.96 35.80 9.34
C ALA A 431 0.97 36.77 10.52
N SER A 432 1.26 38.03 10.22
CA SER A 432 1.31 39.12 11.20
C SER A 432 0.47 40.30 10.76
N ARG A 433 -0.12 41.00 11.73
CA ARG A 433 -0.71 42.31 11.53
C ARG A 433 0.36 43.37 11.71
N THR A 434 0.37 44.34 10.80
CA THR A 434 1.28 45.49 10.88
C THR A 434 0.51 46.76 11.21
N ASP A 435 1.14 47.64 11.98
CA ASP A 435 0.57 48.93 12.35
C ASP A 435 0.67 49.95 11.20
N LYS A 436 0.30 51.21 11.48
CA LYS A 436 0.41 52.30 10.51
C LYS A 436 1.86 52.55 10.05
N SER A 437 2.86 52.23 10.87
CA SER A 437 4.29 52.34 10.56
C SER A 437 4.87 51.10 9.85
N GLY A 438 4.06 50.05 9.65
CA GLY A 438 4.50 48.78 9.07
C GLY A 438 5.22 47.86 10.06
N LYS A 439 5.23 48.21 11.36
CA LYS A 439 5.80 47.37 12.41
C LYS A 439 4.83 46.26 12.78
N MET A 440 5.34 45.04 12.90
CA MET A 440 4.54 43.88 13.34
C MET A 440 4.13 44.07 14.80
N PHE A 441 2.84 43.89 15.10
CA PHE A 441 2.33 44.02 16.46
C PHE A 441 1.55 42.80 16.96
N GLN A 442 1.09 41.91 16.07
CA GLN A 442 0.33 40.71 16.47
C GLN A 442 0.43 39.59 15.43
N ASP A 443 0.76 38.38 15.86
CA ASP A 443 0.63 37.16 15.05
C ASP A 443 -0.82 36.69 15.02
N ILE A 444 -1.31 36.31 13.85
CA ILE A 444 -2.71 35.91 13.68
C ILE A 444 -2.85 34.55 13.00
N SER A 445 -3.92 33.83 13.36
CA SER A 445 -4.35 32.64 12.64
C SER A 445 -5.22 33.05 11.45
N LEU A 446 -4.98 32.44 10.29
CA LEU A 446 -5.73 32.68 9.07
C LEU A 446 -6.43 31.40 8.62
N THR A 447 -7.61 31.55 8.01
CA THR A 447 -8.32 30.43 7.39
C THR A 447 -7.90 30.34 5.92
N MET A 448 -6.92 29.49 5.64
CA MET A 448 -6.41 29.27 4.27
C MET A 448 -6.69 27.85 3.80
N LYS A 449 -6.91 27.70 2.49
CA LYS A 449 -7.14 26.40 1.85
C LYS A 449 -6.48 26.33 0.48
N TYR A 450 -6.14 25.11 0.07
CA TYR A 450 -5.75 24.80 -1.30
C TYR A 450 -6.99 24.51 -2.14
N PHE A 451 -7.04 25.08 -3.33
CA PHE A 451 -8.06 24.78 -4.33
C PHE A 451 -7.40 24.64 -5.70
N GLN A 452 -8.02 23.85 -6.57
CA GLN A 452 -7.78 24.00 -8.00
C GLN A 452 -8.63 25.15 -8.53
N ASN A 453 -7.97 26.07 -9.21
CA ASN A 453 -8.61 27.19 -9.88
C ASN A 453 -9.15 26.73 -11.24
N THR A 454 -10.46 26.50 -11.33
CA THR A 454 -11.09 25.93 -12.55
C THR A 454 -11.02 26.89 -13.73
N ILE A 455 -11.02 28.19 -13.45
CA ILE A 455 -10.91 29.24 -14.47
C ILE A 455 -9.53 29.18 -15.11
N ALA A 456 -8.47 29.17 -14.27
CA ALA A 456 -7.09 29.04 -14.75
C ALA A 456 -6.89 27.72 -15.52
N HIS A 457 -7.38 26.61 -14.97
CA HIS A 457 -7.28 25.28 -15.58
C HIS A 457 -7.93 25.21 -16.97
N ASN A 458 -9.15 25.71 -17.11
CA ASN A 458 -9.88 25.67 -18.38
C ASN A 458 -9.22 26.56 -19.45
N LEU A 459 -8.66 27.70 -19.04
CA LEU A 459 -7.95 28.60 -19.95
C LEU A 459 -6.63 27.98 -20.44
N ALA A 460 -5.84 27.40 -19.53
CA ALA A 460 -4.62 26.67 -19.87
C ALA A 460 -4.89 25.54 -20.88
N ARG A 461 -6.01 24.81 -20.71
CA ARG A 461 -6.40 23.72 -21.60
C ARG A 461 -6.94 24.18 -22.97
N SER A 462 -7.51 25.38 -23.04
CA SER A 462 -8.11 25.92 -24.27
C SER A 462 -7.10 26.47 -25.29
N LYS A 463 -5.88 26.83 -24.84
CA LYS A 463 -4.83 27.37 -25.72
C LYS A 463 -3.79 26.29 -26.04
N GLY A 464 -3.94 25.64 -27.20
CA GLY A 464 -2.89 24.80 -27.75
C GLY A 464 -1.65 25.62 -28.15
N LEU A 465 -0.47 25.20 -27.65
CA LEU A 465 0.89 25.37 -28.19
C LEU A 465 1.10 26.59 -29.13
N SER A 466 1.48 27.73 -28.56
CA SER A 466 2.16 28.83 -29.26
C SER A 466 3.14 29.49 -28.29
N GLU A 467 4.44 29.43 -28.60
CA GLU A 467 5.56 29.83 -27.72
C GLU A 467 5.62 31.34 -27.42
N ASP A 468 4.95 32.20 -28.20
CA ASP A 468 4.96 33.66 -28.00
C ASP A 468 3.91 34.18 -26.98
N ASP A 469 3.01 33.32 -26.50
CA ASP A 469 1.99 33.68 -25.48
C ASP A 469 2.45 33.26 -24.06
N THR A 470 3.70 32.80 -23.90
CA THR A 470 4.30 32.34 -22.64
C THR A 470 4.40 33.44 -21.58
N ALA A 471 4.36 34.72 -21.96
CA ALA A 471 4.20 35.84 -21.03
C ALA A 471 2.79 35.93 -20.39
N ARG A 472 1.83 35.12 -20.87
CA ARG A 472 0.47 34.97 -20.33
C ARG A 472 0.19 33.57 -19.77
N ASN A 473 1.17 32.66 -19.81
CA ASN A 473 1.07 31.35 -19.17
C ASN A 473 1.18 31.50 -17.66
N HIS A 474 0.14 31.03 -16.96
CA HIS A 474 -0.09 31.07 -15.50
C HIS A 474 -0.06 32.44 -14.84
N ASP A 475 0.78 33.40 -15.26
CA ASP A 475 0.91 34.72 -14.63
C ASP A 475 -0.01 35.79 -15.24
N GLY A 476 -0.63 35.55 -16.40
CA GLY A 476 -1.51 36.53 -17.07
C GLY A 476 -2.82 36.86 -16.34
N TRP A 477 -3.20 36.06 -15.34
CA TRP A 477 -4.35 36.28 -14.44
C TRP A 477 -3.91 36.61 -12.99
N THR A 478 -2.61 36.75 -12.74
CA THR A 478 -2.01 36.75 -11.38
C THR A 478 -1.66 38.10 -10.79
N SER A 479 -2.05 39.22 -11.41
CA SER A 479 -1.68 40.51 -10.83
C SER A 479 -2.43 40.80 -9.51
N GLY A 480 -3.55 40.13 -9.22
CA GLY A 480 -4.32 40.39 -8.01
C GLY A 480 -5.11 39.23 -7.42
N PRO A 481 -5.70 39.44 -6.23
CA PRO A 481 -6.37 38.40 -5.46
C PRO A 481 -7.83 38.13 -5.90
N PHE A 482 -8.28 38.75 -7.00
CA PHE A 482 -9.66 38.76 -7.47
C PHE A 482 -9.75 38.28 -8.92
N ARG A 483 -10.87 37.63 -9.27
CA ARG A 483 -11.17 37.23 -10.65
C ARG A 483 -12.10 38.24 -11.34
N PRO A 484 -12.03 38.42 -12.67
CA PRO A 484 -13.04 39.18 -13.40
C PRO A 484 -14.41 38.49 -13.31
N LEU A 485 -15.48 39.29 -13.31
CA LEU A 485 -16.86 38.80 -13.30
C LEU A 485 -17.26 38.22 -14.67
N ASP A 486 -16.72 38.79 -15.75
CA ASP A 486 -16.88 38.33 -17.12
C ASP A 486 -15.49 37.99 -17.70
N LEU A 487 -15.34 36.72 -18.07
CA LEU A 487 -14.08 36.13 -18.53
C LEU A 487 -13.63 36.65 -19.91
N PHE A 488 -14.51 37.35 -20.63
CA PHE A 488 -14.24 37.90 -21.96
C PHE A 488 -13.95 39.41 -21.95
N LEU A 489 -13.88 40.05 -20.79
CA LEU A 489 -13.71 41.51 -20.70
C LEU A 489 -12.29 41.97 -21.06
N THR A 490 -12.25 42.95 -21.96
CA THR A 490 -11.21 43.96 -22.13
C THR A 490 -11.20 44.93 -20.94
N GLU A 491 -10.06 45.55 -20.67
CA GLU A 491 -9.72 46.44 -19.53
C GLU A 491 -10.88 47.25 -18.91
N GLY A 492 -10.94 47.31 -17.56
CA GLY A 492 -11.88 48.17 -16.81
C GLY A 492 -13.11 47.48 -16.21
N GLY A 493 -13.16 46.14 -16.26
CA GLY A 493 -14.24 45.31 -15.73
C GLY A 493 -14.40 45.30 -14.20
N ILE A 494 -15.51 44.72 -13.74
CA ILE A 494 -15.76 44.43 -12.32
C ILE A 494 -15.17 43.06 -11.99
N TYR A 495 -14.53 42.97 -10.84
CA TYR A 495 -13.91 41.77 -10.31
C TYR A 495 -14.64 41.30 -9.05
N SER A 496 -14.53 40.02 -8.74
CA SER A 496 -15.08 39.43 -7.53
C SER A 496 -14.11 38.45 -6.87
N LYS A 497 -14.39 38.12 -5.60
CA LYS A 497 -13.79 36.97 -4.93
C LYS A 497 -14.22 35.66 -5.61
N TYR A 498 -13.44 34.61 -5.42
CA TYR A 498 -13.72 33.27 -5.94
C TYR A 498 -14.78 32.59 -5.09
N ASP A 499 -15.68 31.84 -5.72
CA ASP A 499 -16.78 31.17 -5.05
C ASP A 499 -16.79 29.65 -5.35
N LEU A 500 -17.02 28.86 -4.30
CA LEU A 500 -17.17 27.41 -4.40
C LEU A 500 -18.50 27.05 -5.07
N ASP A 501 -19.57 27.79 -4.77
CA ASP A 501 -20.91 27.45 -5.22
C ASP A 501 -21.11 27.73 -6.72
N SER A 502 -20.34 28.66 -7.30
CA SER A 502 -20.31 28.92 -8.74
C SER A 502 -19.41 27.96 -9.52
N GLY A 503 -18.64 27.12 -8.83
CA GLY A 503 -17.68 26.19 -9.45
C GLY A 503 -16.35 26.83 -9.83
N ASP A 504 -16.00 28.01 -9.29
CA ASP A 504 -14.70 28.66 -9.56
C ASP A 504 -13.54 27.86 -8.94
N LEU A 505 -13.83 27.13 -7.86
CA LEU A 505 -12.86 26.42 -7.04
C LEU A 505 -13.29 24.97 -6.82
N ILE A 506 -12.35 24.04 -6.99
CA ILE A 506 -12.53 22.64 -6.60
C ILE A 506 -11.63 22.33 -5.40
N PRO A 507 -12.18 21.83 -4.27
CA PRO A 507 -11.37 21.45 -3.12
C PRO A 507 -10.34 20.38 -3.49
N VAL A 508 -9.09 20.54 -3.02
CA VAL A 508 -8.02 19.58 -3.32
C VAL A 508 -8.33 18.14 -2.87
N ARG A 509 -9.14 17.92 -1.82
CA ARG A 509 -9.57 16.56 -1.42
C ARG A 509 -10.32 15.79 -2.52
N ASN A 510 -10.98 16.51 -3.43
CA ASN A 510 -11.69 15.90 -4.54
C ASN A 510 -10.75 15.52 -5.68
N ILE A 511 -9.57 16.15 -5.74
CA ILE A 511 -8.62 16.10 -6.86
C ILE A 511 -7.43 15.21 -6.50
N TRP A 512 -6.83 15.43 -5.33
CA TRP A 512 -5.73 14.64 -4.81
C TRP A 512 -6.23 13.24 -4.47
N LYS A 513 -6.00 12.34 -5.41
CA LYS A 513 -6.17 10.91 -5.25
C LYS A 513 -4.79 10.27 -5.08
N THR A 514 -4.60 9.61 -3.95
CA THR A 514 -3.34 8.99 -3.58
C THR A 514 -3.35 7.52 -3.95
N GLY A 515 -2.18 6.99 -4.26
CA GLY A 515 -2.02 5.57 -4.49
C GLY A 515 -2.53 5.10 -5.84
N PHE A 516 -2.37 3.79 -6.06
CA PHE A 516 -2.92 3.11 -7.24
C PHE A 516 -4.44 2.95 -7.14
N ALA A 517 -4.96 2.77 -5.93
CA ALA A 517 -6.39 2.62 -5.68
C ALA A 517 -7.17 3.96 -5.72
N MET A 518 -6.51 5.07 -6.06
CA MET A 518 -7.10 6.41 -6.12
C MET A 518 -7.86 6.78 -4.83
N CYS A 519 -7.24 6.49 -3.70
CA CYS A 519 -7.84 6.74 -2.39
C CYS A 519 -7.92 8.25 -2.15
N PRO A 520 -8.90 8.74 -1.36
CA PRO A 520 -8.95 10.15 -0.98
C PRO A 520 -7.66 10.55 -0.28
N SER A 521 -7.06 11.66 -0.69
CA SER A 521 -5.91 12.22 0.02
C SER A 521 -6.27 12.53 1.47
N THR A 522 -5.34 12.22 2.37
CA THR A 522 -5.44 12.57 3.78
C THR A 522 -4.96 13.99 4.08
N ALA A 523 -4.39 14.70 3.10
CA ALA A 523 -3.71 15.98 3.26
C ALA A 523 -4.46 17.02 4.10
N PRO A 524 -3.71 17.94 4.75
CA PRO A 524 -4.29 19.16 5.28
C PRO A 524 -4.94 19.98 4.16
N ASP A 525 -6.08 20.60 4.47
CA ASP A 525 -6.86 21.40 3.52
C ASP A 525 -6.15 22.67 3.05
N GLY A 526 -5.06 23.06 3.70
CA GLY A 526 -4.36 24.33 3.50
C GLY A 526 -2.97 24.35 4.14
N PRO A 527 -2.24 25.47 4.01
CA PRO A 527 -0.94 25.67 4.63
C PRO A 527 -0.97 25.54 6.15
N LEU A 528 0.06 24.93 6.73
CA LEU A 528 0.21 24.74 8.18
C LEU A 528 0.80 26.01 8.83
N ARG A 529 0.38 26.35 10.05
CA ARG A 529 0.94 27.53 10.72
C ARG A 529 2.33 27.19 11.25
N LEU A 530 3.32 28.07 11.06
CA LEU A 530 4.70 27.81 11.49
C LEU A 530 4.84 27.52 12.99
N SER A 531 3.93 28.04 13.84
CA SER A 531 3.92 27.77 15.28
C SER A 531 3.67 26.28 15.63
N THR A 532 3.15 25.47 14.70
CA THR A 532 2.93 24.03 14.91
C THR A 532 4.17 23.17 14.64
N LEU A 533 5.35 23.78 14.41
CA LEU A 533 6.64 23.08 14.30
C LEU A 533 7.37 22.97 15.64
N VAL A 534 6.88 23.65 16.69
CA VAL A 534 7.54 23.76 18.00
C VAL A 534 6.89 22.86 19.06
N ASP A 535 5.76 22.23 18.74
CA ASP A 535 5.11 21.18 19.54
C ASP A 535 5.33 19.82 18.88
#